data_AF-A0A7C7TGM3-F1
#
_entry.id   AF-A0A7C7TGM3-F1
#
_cell.length_a   1.000
_cell.length_b   1.000
_cell.length_c   1.000
_cell.angle_alpha   90.00
_cell.angle_beta   90.00
_cell.angle_gamma   90.00
#
_symmetry.space_group_name_H-M   'P 1'
#
loop_
_entity.id
_entity.type
_entity.pdbx_description
1 polymer ?
#
loop_
_entity_poly.entity_id
_entity_poly.type
_entity_poly.pdbx_seq_one_letter_code
_entity_poly.pdbx_strand_id
1 'polypeptide(L)'
;MFEKKYYKNLSTLRDKVKNSSKIEVKEINYVLKWLKKKNSENKMKVKKIKVKELKDWSVDTGGNISHKSKQFFEVMGVKVNSALEREVGSWDQPILTQKHGGILAILMKERKNGIIEFLLCARKEPGDIKIKLCPSFSATQSNINLAHGGKKTPLTDIIHNHKKNNLIARTIHYEEGARFWKKSNQNLIIKIDQKESLKIKEKNFIWLNLSQIKKLNLVNGIINPFVKTILFMV
;
A
#
# COMPACT_ATOMS: atom_id res chain seq x y z
N MET A 1 -8.56 9.10 -21.10
CA MET A 1 -8.05 10.10 -20.13
C MET A 1 -8.96 10.06 -18.91
N PHE A 2 -8.64 9.22 -17.91
CA PHE A 2 -9.52 9.00 -16.75
C PHE A 2 -9.37 10.14 -15.74
N GLU A 3 -10.48 10.65 -15.20
CA GLU A 3 -10.51 11.75 -14.21
C GLU A 3 -9.51 11.53 -13.06
N LYS A 4 -8.81 12.61 -12.70
CA LYS A 4 -7.73 12.62 -11.68
C LYS A 4 -8.22 12.33 -10.26
N LYS A 5 -9.53 12.46 -9.98
CA LYS A 5 -10.17 12.17 -8.68
C LYS A 5 -11.58 11.63 -8.93
N TYR A 6 -11.96 10.57 -8.23
CA TYR A 6 -13.31 10.02 -8.26
C TYR A 6 -13.80 9.79 -6.83
N TYR A 7 -14.80 10.57 -6.42
CA TYR A 7 -15.38 10.55 -5.08
C TYR A 7 -16.90 10.43 -5.16
N LYS A 8 -17.42 9.33 -5.72
CA LYS A 8 -18.87 9.20 -5.90
C LYS A 8 -19.63 9.09 -4.57
N ASN A 9 -19.02 8.46 -3.55
CA ASN A 9 -19.70 8.14 -2.29
C ASN A 9 -18.84 8.41 -1.04
N LEU A 10 -17.81 9.27 -1.14
CA LEU A 10 -16.87 9.47 -0.04
C LEU A 10 -17.52 10.20 1.15
N SER A 11 -18.35 11.22 0.91
CA SER A 11 -19.12 11.90 1.97
C SER A 11 -20.02 10.92 2.72
N THR A 12 -20.79 10.11 1.99
CA THR A 12 -21.63 9.06 2.57
C THR A 12 -20.83 8.06 3.40
N LEU A 13 -19.65 7.66 2.93
CA LEU A 13 -18.77 6.79 3.71
C LEU A 13 -18.32 7.47 5.01
N ARG A 14 -17.95 8.76 4.98
CA ARG A 14 -17.55 9.52 6.17
C ARG A 14 -18.65 9.55 7.23
N ASP A 15 -19.89 9.81 6.83
CA ASP A 15 -21.04 9.81 7.75
C ASP A 15 -21.28 8.42 8.34
N LYS A 16 -21.22 7.37 7.52
CA LYS A 16 -21.33 5.98 7.99
C LYS A 16 -20.21 5.61 8.96
N VAL A 17 -18.98 6.03 8.69
CA VAL A 17 -17.84 5.77 9.58
C VAL A 17 -17.98 6.55 10.89
N LYS A 18 -18.48 7.79 10.86
CA LYS A 18 -18.82 8.56 12.07
C LYS A 18 -19.86 7.82 12.92
N ASN A 19 -20.91 7.28 12.30
CA ASN A 19 -21.93 6.50 13.02
C ASN A 19 -21.38 5.16 13.53
N SER A 20 -20.64 4.43 12.70
CA SER A 20 -19.95 3.18 13.06
C SER A 20 -19.08 3.39 14.31
N SER A 21 -18.29 4.46 14.36
CA SER A 21 -17.37 4.74 15.47
C SER A 21 -18.02 4.82 16.86
N LYS A 22 -19.33 5.09 16.93
CA LYS A 22 -20.09 5.15 18.19
C LYS A 22 -20.38 3.77 18.77
N ILE A 23 -20.39 2.73 17.92
CA ILE A 23 -20.79 1.35 18.26
C ILE A 23 -19.64 0.34 18.03
N GLU A 24 -18.45 0.82 17.68
CA GLU A 24 -17.28 -0.01 17.41
C GLU A 24 -16.64 -0.57 18.68
N VAL A 25 -16.33 -1.87 18.67
CA VAL A 25 -15.44 -2.49 19.65
C VAL A 25 -14.02 -1.96 19.42
N LYS A 26 -13.38 -1.47 20.47
CA LYS A 26 -12.06 -0.82 20.41
C LYS A 26 -10.92 -1.70 20.91
N GLU A 27 -11.16 -2.99 21.17
CA GLU A 27 -10.12 -3.91 21.61
C GLU A 27 -9.19 -4.26 20.44
N ILE A 28 -7.86 -4.27 20.68
CA ILE A 28 -6.83 -4.59 19.69
C ILE A 28 -5.89 -5.73 20.11
N ASN A 29 -6.04 -6.26 21.33
CA ASN A 29 -5.14 -7.28 21.88
C ASN A 29 -5.09 -8.55 21.03
N TYR A 30 -6.24 -8.98 20.51
CA TYR A 30 -6.30 -10.13 19.60
C TYR A 30 -5.51 -9.89 18.31
N VAL A 31 -5.50 -8.67 17.78
CA VAL A 31 -4.73 -8.28 16.58
C VAL A 31 -3.23 -8.33 16.86
N LEU A 32 -2.80 -7.81 18.02
CA LEU A 32 -1.40 -7.83 18.43
C LEU A 32 -0.90 -9.27 18.65
N LYS A 33 -1.70 -10.11 19.31
CA LYS A 33 -1.40 -11.55 19.47
C LYS A 33 -1.31 -12.25 18.12
N TRP A 34 -2.24 -11.97 17.21
CA TRP A 34 -2.24 -12.51 15.86
C TRP A 34 -1.00 -12.07 15.07
N LEU A 35 -0.61 -10.79 15.10
CA LEU A 35 0.62 -10.31 14.46
C LEU A 35 1.89 -10.91 15.07
N LYS A 36 1.93 -11.12 16.39
CA LYS A 36 3.06 -11.80 17.05
C LYS A 36 3.23 -13.23 16.50
N LYS A 37 2.12 -13.99 16.41
CA LYS A 37 2.11 -15.33 15.82
C LYS A 37 2.55 -15.31 14.35
N LYS A 38 2.07 -14.36 13.56
CA LYS A 38 2.50 -14.18 12.16
C LYS A 38 4.00 -13.91 12.04
N ASN A 39 4.55 -13.09 12.93
CA ASN A 39 5.99 -12.82 12.94
C ASN A 39 6.81 -14.08 13.27
N SER A 40 6.37 -14.92 14.22
CA SER A 40 7.07 -16.18 14.52
C SER A 40 6.99 -17.21 13.39
N GLU A 41 5.91 -17.19 12.59
CA GLU A 41 5.74 -18.08 11.43
C GLU A 41 6.48 -17.59 10.17
N ASN A 42 6.92 -16.33 10.15
CA ASN A 42 7.53 -15.72 8.99
C ASN A 42 9.00 -16.16 8.79
N LYS A 43 9.26 -16.86 7.68
CA LYS A 43 10.58 -17.42 7.34
C LYS A 43 11.49 -16.51 6.50
N MET A 44 11.06 -15.28 6.17
CA MET A 44 11.83 -14.37 5.31
C MET A 44 13.17 -13.98 5.97
N LYS A 45 14.28 -14.29 5.29
CA LYS A 45 15.64 -13.87 5.64
C LYS A 45 16.10 -12.77 4.69
N VAL A 46 16.72 -11.73 5.23
CA VAL A 46 17.23 -10.59 4.46
C VAL A 46 18.70 -10.38 4.84
N LYS A 47 19.55 -10.23 3.83
CA LYS A 47 20.97 -9.92 4.00
C LYS A 47 21.33 -8.71 3.15
N LYS A 48 22.23 -7.86 3.65
CA LYS A 48 22.86 -6.81 2.83
C LYS A 48 23.92 -7.46 1.95
N ILE A 49 23.97 -7.08 0.68
CA ILE A 49 24.98 -7.51 -0.29
C ILE A 49 25.51 -6.29 -1.05
N LYS A 50 26.64 -6.43 -1.73
CA LYS A 50 27.17 -5.34 -2.56
C LYS A 50 26.28 -5.15 -3.79
N VAL A 51 26.16 -3.91 -4.28
CA VAL A 51 25.37 -3.60 -5.49
C VAL A 51 25.82 -4.44 -6.70
N LYS A 52 27.13 -4.65 -6.85
CA LYS A 52 27.71 -5.49 -7.92
C LYS A 52 27.33 -6.98 -7.84
N GLU A 53 26.79 -7.43 -6.71
CA GLU A 53 26.34 -8.82 -6.49
C GLU A 53 24.83 -8.97 -6.74
N LEU A 54 24.12 -7.90 -7.10
CA LEU A 54 22.70 -7.96 -7.43
C LEU A 54 22.49 -8.80 -8.70
N LYS A 55 21.89 -9.97 -8.53
CA LYS A 55 21.47 -10.81 -9.66
C LYS A 55 20.44 -10.05 -10.51
N ASP A 56 20.61 -10.09 -11.83
CA ASP A 56 19.70 -9.50 -12.83
C ASP A 56 19.60 -7.96 -12.81
N TRP A 57 20.42 -7.27 -12.02
CA TRP A 57 20.58 -5.82 -12.06
C TRP A 57 21.94 -5.46 -12.63
N SER A 58 22.01 -4.37 -13.37
CA SER A 58 23.25 -3.85 -13.94
C SER A 58 23.38 -2.36 -13.71
N VAL A 59 24.64 -1.89 -13.75
CA VAL A 59 25.01 -0.48 -13.74
C VAL A 59 25.37 -0.09 -15.18
N ASP A 60 24.76 0.97 -15.72
CA ASP A 60 25.13 1.48 -17.04
C ASP A 60 26.38 2.38 -16.97
N THR A 61 26.85 2.86 -18.13
CA THR A 61 28.03 3.74 -18.22
C THR A 61 27.85 5.08 -17.49
N GLY A 62 26.61 5.52 -17.29
CA GLY A 62 26.25 6.72 -16.53
C GLY A 62 26.06 6.48 -15.03
N GLY A 63 26.22 5.24 -14.56
CA GLY A 63 26.04 4.87 -13.15
C GLY A 63 24.60 4.55 -12.74
N ASN A 64 23.64 4.53 -13.67
CA ASN A 64 22.25 4.17 -13.33
C ASN A 64 22.12 2.66 -13.09
N ILE A 65 21.30 2.29 -12.11
CA ILE A 65 21.07 0.90 -11.74
C ILE A 65 19.68 0.48 -12.20
N SER A 66 19.58 -0.56 -13.03
CA SER A 66 18.31 -1.06 -13.55
C SER A 66 18.26 -2.58 -13.59
N HIS A 67 17.06 -3.15 -13.47
CA HIS A 67 16.86 -4.58 -13.65
C HIS A 67 16.83 -4.92 -15.16
N LYS A 68 17.32 -6.10 -15.55
CA LYS A 68 17.40 -6.55 -16.95
C LYS A 68 16.05 -6.52 -17.70
N SER A 69 14.94 -6.73 -16.98
CA SER A 69 13.60 -6.67 -17.56
C SER A 69 13.04 -5.26 -17.71
N LYS A 70 13.75 -4.23 -17.23
CA LYS A 70 13.29 -2.83 -17.15
C LYS A 70 12.00 -2.66 -16.34
N GLN A 71 11.67 -3.65 -15.50
CA GLN A 71 10.58 -3.62 -14.52
C GLN A 71 11.13 -3.22 -13.14
N PHE A 72 10.23 -3.12 -12.15
CA PHE A 72 10.51 -2.67 -10.77
C PHE A 72 10.81 -1.17 -10.68
N PHE A 73 12.03 -0.78 -10.36
CA PHE A 73 12.48 0.59 -10.22
C PHE A 73 13.88 0.73 -10.81
N GLU A 74 14.32 1.96 -11.05
CA GLU A 74 15.70 2.29 -11.41
C GLU A 74 16.26 3.27 -10.38
N VAL A 75 17.58 3.22 -10.16
CA VAL A 75 18.31 4.25 -9.41
C VAL A 75 19.02 5.13 -10.43
N MET A 76 18.72 6.43 -10.40
CA MET A 76 19.30 7.41 -11.33
C MET A 76 19.91 8.57 -10.57
N GLY A 77 20.85 9.28 -11.20
CA GLY A 77 21.31 10.59 -10.71
C GLY A 77 20.37 11.72 -11.14
N VAL A 78 20.13 12.68 -10.26
CA VAL A 78 19.49 13.95 -10.60
C VAL A 78 20.29 15.12 -10.05
N LYS A 79 20.31 16.20 -10.80
CA LYS A 79 20.80 17.51 -10.38
C LYS A 79 19.61 18.41 -10.09
N VAL A 80 19.51 18.89 -8.86
CA VAL A 80 18.52 19.89 -8.45
C VAL A 80 19.19 21.26 -8.50
N ASN A 81 18.51 22.22 -9.15
CA ASN A 81 18.94 23.61 -9.23
C ASN A 81 17.79 24.51 -8.76
N SER A 82 18.12 25.76 -8.42
CA SER A 82 17.15 26.82 -8.10
C SER A 82 16.18 26.47 -6.96
N ALA A 83 16.69 25.78 -5.92
CA ALA A 83 15.92 25.53 -4.70
C ALA A 83 15.93 26.77 -3.78
N LEU A 84 15.22 27.82 -4.21
CA LEU A 84 15.27 29.16 -3.60
C LEU A 84 14.88 29.22 -2.13
N GLU A 85 14.05 28.27 -1.66
CA GLU A 85 13.56 28.21 -0.28
C GLU A 85 14.37 27.24 0.61
N ARG A 86 15.52 26.76 0.14
CA ARG A 86 16.39 25.81 0.85
C ARG A 86 17.72 26.49 1.20
N GLU A 87 18.32 26.04 2.30
CA GLU A 87 19.65 26.48 2.74
C GLU A 87 20.73 26.23 1.66
N VAL A 88 20.59 25.15 0.89
CA VAL A 88 21.43 24.81 -0.26
C VAL A 88 20.59 24.90 -1.54
N GLY A 89 20.96 25.81 -2.45
CA GLY A 89 20.20 26.10 -3.67
C GLY A 89 20.39 25.11 -4.83
N SER A 90 21.42 24.27 -4.77
CA SER A 90 21.67 23.21 -5.77
C SER A 90 22.43 22.03 -5.18
N TRP A 91 22.10 20.81 -5.62
CA TRP A 91 22.79 19.59 -5.22
C TRP A 91 22.53 18.46 -6.21
N ASP A 92 23.37 17.44 -6.15
CA ASP A 92 23.18 16.18 -6.85
C ASP A 92 22.74 15.10 -5.86
N GLN A 93 21.86 14.19 -6.29
CA GLN A 93 21.46 13.05 -5.47
C GLN A 93 21.04 11.84 -6.31
N PRO A 94 21.12 10.62 -5.76
CA PRO A 94 20.39 9.49 -6.31
C PRO A 94 18.88 9.70 -6.12
N ILE A 95 18.10 9.17 -7.06
CA ILE A 95 16.65 9.13 -7.01
C ILE A 95 16.12 7.82 -7.58
N LEU A 96 15.03 7.33 -7.00
CA LEU A 96 14.33 6.14 -7.47
C LEU A 96 13.29 6.53 -8.51
N THR A 97 13.29 5.85 -9.66
CA THR A 97 12.28 6.06 -10.70
C THR A 97 11.45 4.80 -10.91
N GLN A 98 10.14 4.97 -11.01
CA GLN A 98 9.18 3.89 -11.27
C GLN A 98 7.96 4.48 -12.00
N LYS A 99 8.10 4.66 -13.32
CA LYS A 99 7.19 5.48 -14.13
C LYS A 99 5.71 5.08 -14.04
N HIS A 100 5.43 3.77 -13.97
CA HIS A 100 4.07 3.26 -14.05
C HIS A 100 3.32 3.18 -12.71
N GLY A 101 4.00 3.47 -11.59
CA GLY A 101 3.37 3.42 -10.27
C GLY A 101 2.78 2.05 -9.92
N GLY A 102 1.70 2.08 -9.15
CA GLY A 102 0.96 0.89 -8.73
C GLY A 102 -0.45 1.20 -8.25
N ILE A 103 -1.16 0.14 -7.88
CA ILE A 103 -2.49 0.19 -7.26
C ILE A 103 -2.35 -0.21 -5.80
N LEU A 104 -2.86 0.65 -4.92
CA LEU A 104 -3.00 0.42 -3.49
C LEU A 104 -4.49 0.48 -3.18
N ALA A 105 -5.06 -0.59 -2.62
CA ALA A 105 -6.49 -0.65 -2.37
C ALA A 105 -6.80 -1.21 -0.99
N ILE A 106 -7.85 -0.64 -0.38
CA ILE A 106 -8.50 -1.18 0.80
C ILE A 106 -9.93 -1.60 0.42
N LEU A 107 -10.25 -2.87 0.64
CA LEU A 107 -11.61 -3.37 0.60
C LEU A 107 -12.31 -2.98 1.91
N MET A 108 -13.56 -2.51 1.80
CA MET A 108 -14.41 -2.23 2.94
C MET A 108 -15.72 -3.02 2.83
N LYS A 109 -16.32 -3.35 3.97
CA LYS A 109 -17.68 -3.87 4.04
C LYS A 109 -18.46 -3.18 5.15
N GLU A 110 -19.77 -3.23 5.03
CA GLU A 110 -20.71 -2.71 6.02
C GLU A 110 -21.46 -3.90 6.62
N ARG A 111 -21.38 -4.05 7.94
CA ARG A 111 -22.09 -5.11 8.66
C ARG A 111 -23.57 -4.77 8.80
N LYS A 112 -24.39 -5.80 9.06
CA LYS A 112 -25.84 -5.63 9.28
C LYS A 112 -26.17 -4.64 10.41
N ASN A 113 -25.30 -4.50 11.41
CA ASN A 113 -25.44 -3.56 12.52
C ASN A 113 -24.86 -2.17 12.25
N GLY A 114 -24.47 -1.86 11.01
CA GLY A 114 -23.95 -0.56 10.61
C GLY A 114 -22.44 -0.34 10.83
N ILE A 115 -21.72 -1.31 11.40
CA ILE A 115 -20.26 -1.21 11.58
C ILE A 115 -19.55 -1.29 10.22
N ILE A 116 -18.64 -0.34 9.95
CA ILE A 116 -17.75 -0.35 8.80
C ILE A 116 -16.45 -1.05 9.17
N GLU A 117 -16.09 -2.07 8.39
CA GLU A 117 -14.82 -2.78 8.53
C GLU A 117 -13.99 -2.63 7.25
N PHE A 118 -12.68 -2.48 7.44
CA PHE A 118 -11.67 -2.40 6.40
C PHE A 118 -10.81 -3.66 6.45
N LEU A 119 -10.50 -4.23 5.30
CA LEU A 119 -9.65 -5.40 5.18
C LEU A 119 -8.19 -4.98 5.12
N LEU A 120 -7.38 -5.40 6.08
CA LEU A 120 -5.92 -5.21 6.03
C LEU A 120 -5.21 -6.55 5.83
N CYS A 121 -3.99 -6.49 5.30
CA CYS A 121 -3.16 -7.66 5.03
C CYS A 121 -1.91 -7.64 5.90
N ALA A 122 -1.64 -8.71 6.66
CA ALA A 122 -0.36 -8.94 7.30
C ALA A 122 0.68 -9.32 6.25
N ARG A 123 1.62 -8.41 5.99
CA ARG A 123 2.71 -8.61 5.03
C ARG A 123 4.03 -8.10 5.62
N LYS A 124 5.12 -8.80 5.30
CA LYS A 124 6.49 -8.32 5.50
C LYS A 124 7.09 -8.02 4.13
N GLU A 125 7.65 -6.83 3.96
CA GLU A 125 8.49 -6.49 2.81
C GLU A 125 9.98 -6.62 3.20
N PRO A 126 10.91 -6.80 2.24
CA PRO A 126 12.34 -7.01 2.56
C PRO A 126 12.98 -5.90 3.41
N GLY A 127 12.46 -4.67 3.32
CA GLY A 127 12.92 -3.54 4.15
C GLY A 127 12.30 -3.50 5.56
N ASP A 128 11.33 -4.35 5.86
CA ASP A 128 10.64 -4.36 7.15
C ASP A 128 11.37 -5.21 8.19
N ILE A 129 11.45 -4.68 9.42
CA ILE A 129 11.95 -5.44 10.58
C ILE A 129 10.94 -6.56 10.94
N LYS A 130 9.65 -6.22 11.01
CA LYS A 130 8.53 -7.11 11.39
C LYS A 130 7.38 -6.97 10.40
N ILE A 131 6.48 -7.96 10.39
CA ILE A 131 5.22 -7.89 9.64
C ILE A 131 4.43 -6.64 10.05
N LYS A 132 3.86 -5.98 9.04
CA LYS A 132 2.97 -4.83 9.15
C LYS A 132 1.57 -5.19 8.67
N LEU A 133 0.58 -4.40 9.08
CA LEU A 133 -0.73 -4.33 8.47
C LEU A 133 -0.66 -3.37 7.29
N CYS A 134 -0.79 -3.92 6.10
CA CYS A 134 -0.77 -3.25 4.81
C CYS A 134 -2.19 -3.12 4.24
N PRO A 135 -2.39 -2.32 3.17
CA PRO A 135 -3.64 -2.33 2.42
C PRO A 135 -4.04 -3.74 1.99
N SER A 136 -5.34 -3.98 1.73
CA SER A 136 -5.82 -5.28 1.25
C SER A 136 -5.06 -5.73 -0.01
N PHE A 137 -4.74 -4.77 -0.87
CA PHE A 137 -4.04 -5.00 -2.11
C PHE A 137 -2.94 -3.97 -2.31
N SER A 138 -1.78 -4.41 -2.76
CA SER A 138 -0.72 -3.52 -3.27
C SER A 138 0.02 -4.23 -4.38
N ALA A 139 -0.04 -3.68 -5.59
CA ALA A 139 0.70 -4.19 -6.72
C ALA A 139 1.26 -3.04 -7.55
N THR A 140 2.57 -3.04 -7.76
CA THR A 140 3.22 -2.21 -8.78
C THR A 140 2.94 -2.78 -10.16
N GLN A 141 3.18 -2.00 -11.21
CA GLN A 141 3.05 -2.49 -12.59
C GLN A 141 3.84 -3.79 -12.83
N SER A 142 5.04 -3.91 -12.25
CA SER A 142 5.84 -5.13 -12.36
C SER A 142 5.18 -6.36 -11.74
N ASN A 143 4.44 -6.19 -10.64
CA ASN A 143 3.70 -7.27 -10.00
C ASN A 143 2.46 -7.64 -10.81
N ILE A 144 1.79 -6.65 -11.40
CA ILE A 144 0.65 -6.85 -12.31
C ILE A 144 1.09 -7.64 -13.54
N ASN A 145 2.27 -7.32 -14.08
CA ASN A 145 2.88 -7.99 -15.22
C ASN A 145 3.52 -9.35 -14.86
N LEU A 146 3.50 -9.77 -13.59
CA LEU A 146 4.19 -10.96 -13.09
C LEU A 146 5.69 -11.00 -13.46
N ALA A 147 6.35 -9.85 -13.51
CA ALA A 147 7.76 -9.71 -13.92
C ALA A 147 8.74 -10.51 -13.03
N HIS A 148 8.32 -10.85 -11.82
CA HIS A 148 9.05 -11.69 -10.88
C HIS A 148 8.85 -13.20 -11.10
N GLY A 149 8.03 -13.62 -12.08
CA GLY A 149 7.76 -15.02 -12.42
C GLY A 149 6.95 -15.81 -11.38
N GLY A 150 6.28 -15.12 -10.46
CA GLY A 150 5.54 -15.74 -9.35
C GLY A 150 4.03 -15.67 -9.52
N LYS A 151 3.29 -15.89 -8.43
CA LYS A 151 1.83 -15.83 -8.42
C LYS A 151 1.31 -14.38 -8.46
N LYS A 152 0.08 -14.21 -8.97
CA LYS A 152 -0.67 -12.95 -8.86
C LYS A 152 -0.81 -12.53 -7.41
N THR A 153 -0.90 -11.21 -7.20
CA THR A 153 -1.16 -10.65 -5.87
C THR A 153 -2.55 -11.12 -5.41
N PRO A 154 -2.72 -11.59 -4.16
CA PRO A 154 -4.02 -11.98 -3.66
C PRO A 154 -5.04 -10.85 -3.83
N LEU A 155 -6.30 -11.19 -4.14
CA LEU A 155 -7.40 -10.25 -4.46
C LEU A 155 -7.28 -9.52 -5.81
N THR A 156 -6.31 -9.85 -6.69
CA THR A 156 -6.21 -9.25 -8.05
C THR A 156 -7.57 -9.24 -8.77
N ASP A 157 -8.29 -10.36 -8.81
CA ASP A 157 -9.54 -10.43 -9.58
C ASP A 157 -10.64 -9.53 -9.00
N ILE A 158 -10.74 -9.41 -7.67
CA ILE A 158 -11.69 -8.50 -7.02
C ILE A 158 -11.32 -7.04 -7.34
N ILE A 159 -10.04 -6.70 -7.28
CA ILE A 159 -9.56 -5.33 -7.52
C ILE A 159 -9.74 -4.91 -8.98
N HIS A 160 -9.47 -5.79 -9.94
CA HIS A 160 -9.57 -5.45 -11.36
C HIS A 160 -10.99 -5.55 -11.92
N ASN A 161 -11.84 -6.42 -11.36
CA ASN A 161 -13.18 -6.69 -11.90
C ASN A 161 -14.33 -6.15 -11.02
N HIS A 162 -14.05 -5.25 -10.07
CA HIS A 162 -15.09 -4.63 -9.25
C HIS A 162 -16.08 -3.82 -10.11
N LYS A 163 -17.35 -3.84 -9.71
CA LYS A 163 -18.38 -2.99 -10.34
C LYS A 163 -18.06 -1.51 -10.07
N LYS A 164 -18.29 -0.63 -11.04
CA LYS A 164 -18.07 0.83 -10.87
C LYS A 164 -18.77 1.42 -9.64
N ASN A 165 -19.97 0.94 -9.30
CA ASN A 165 -20.72 1.38 -8.11
C ASN A 165 -20.10 0.93 -6.78
N ASN A 166 -19.19 -0.05 -6.79
CA ASN A 166 -18.45 -0.49 -5.61
C ASN A 166 -17.23 0.40 -5.32
N LEU A 167 -16.75 1.16 -6.30
CA LEU A 167 -15.64 2.10 -6.08
C LEU A 167 -16.15 3.30 -5.27
N ILE A 168 -15.71 3.42 -4.02
CA ILE A 168 -16.12 4.50 -3.12
C ILE A 168 -15.26 5.74 -3.33
N ALA A 169 -13.95 5.53 -3.42
CA ALA A 169 -12.98 6.60 -3.62
C ALA A 169 -11.79 6.12 -4.47
N ARG A 170 -11.30 7.01 -5.33
CA ARG A 170 -10.05 6.87 -6.08
C ARG A 170 -9.32 8.21 -6.13
N THR A 171 -8.06 8.19 -5.74
CA THR A 171 -7.13 9.32 -5.83
C THR A 171 -5.77 8.86 -6.34
N ILE A 172 -4.98 9.80 -6.86
CA ILE A 172 -3.58 9.59 -7.20
C ILE A 172 -2.75 10.40 -6.22
N HIS A 173 -1.90 9.73 -5.46
CA HIS A 173 -0.96 10.38 -4.55
C HIS A 173 0.48 10.10 -4.98
N TYR A 174 1.33 11.11 -4.84
CA TYR A 174 2.76 10.97 -5.06
C TYR A 174 3.46 10.44 -3.81
N GLU A 175 4.50 9.65 -4.04
CA GLU A 175 5.40 9.17 -2.98
C GLU A 175 6.38 10.27 -2.54
N GLU A 176 7.25 9.95 -1.58
CA GLU A 176 8.25 10.88 -1.02
C GLU A 176 9.17 11.46 -2.11
N GLY A 177 8.96 12.74 -2.46
CA GLY A 177 9.67 13.41 -3.55
C GLY A 177 11.18 13.56 -3.35
N ALA A 178 11.67 13.48 -2.11
CA ALA A 178 13.10 13.48 -1.81
C ALA A 178 13.81 12.17 -2.17
N ARG A 179 13.06 11.10 -2.48
CA ARG A 179 13.59 9.76 -2.79
C ARG A 179 13.05 9.19 -4.08
N PHE A 180 11.84 9.58 -4.50
CA PHE A 180 11.18 9.08 -5.70
C PHE A 180 10.91 10.18 -6.71
N TRP A 181 11.30 9.96 -7.96
CA TRP A 181 11.03 10.88 -9.05
C TRP A 181 9.60 10.72 -9.57
N LYS A 182 8.72 11.67 -9.22
CA LYS A 182 7.34 11.77 -9.71
C LYS A 182 6.56 10.45 -9.65
N LYS A 183 6.92 9.57 -8.71
CA LYS A 183 6.26 8.28 -8.54
C LYS A 183 4.91 8.52 -7.90
N SER A 184 3.86 7.98 -8.51
CA SER A 184 2.51 8.04 -7.98
C SER A 184 1.90 6.66 -7.85
N ASN A 185 0.91 6.55 -6.97
CA ASN A 185 0.10 5.35 -6.80
C ASN A 185 -1.38 5.71 -6.88
N GLN A 186 -2.17 4.82 -7.50
CA GLN A 186 -3.63 4.87 -7.43
C GLN A 186 -4.08 4.30 -6.08
N ASN A 187 -4.78 5.11 -5.31
CA ASN A 187 -5.29 4.75 -3.98
C ASN A 187 -6.79 4.54 -4.08
N LEU A 188 -7.27 3.35 -3.74
CA LEU A 188 -8.66 2.93 -3.92
C LEU A 188 -9.30 2.51 -2.60
N ILE A 189 -10.57 2.87 -2.43
CA ILE A 189 -11.47 2.25 -1.46
C ILE A 189 -12.61 1.59 -2.23
N ILE A 190 -12.75 0.28 -2.08
CA ILE A 190 -13.75 -0.52 -2.80
C ILE A 190 -14.67 -1.20 -1.79
N LYS A 191 -15.97 -0.99 -1.92
CA LYS A 191 -16.99 -1.69 -1.15
C LYS A 191 -17.25 -3.07 -1.72
N ILE A 192 -17.19 -4.08 -0.87
CA ILE A 192 -17.63 -5.44 -1.19
C ILE A 192 -18.85 -5.80 -0.34
N ASP A 193 -19.66 -6.71 -0.85
CA ASP A 193 -20.80 -7.22 -0.10
C ASP A 193 -20.38 -8.30 0.91
N GLN A 194 -21.31 -8.67 1.79
CA GLN A 194 -21.05 -9.68 2.81
C GLN A 194 -20.72 -11.05 2.20
N LYS A 195 -21.36 -11.44 1.09
CA LYS A 195 -21.15 -12.74 0.44
C LYS A 195 -19.73 -12.83 -0.15
N GLU A 196 -19.27 -11.78 -0.80
CA GLU A 196 -17.90 -11.66 -1.32
C GLU A 196 -16.88 -11.65 -0.17
N SER A 197 -17.16 -10.95 0.93
CA SER A 197 -16.26 -10.91 2.09
C SER A 197 -16.01 -12.27 2.72
N LEU A 198 -16.99 -13.19 2.67
CA LEU A 198 -16.88 -14.56 3.19
C LEU A 198 -16.00 -15.46 2.31
N LYS A 199 -15.72 -15.06 1.07
CA LYS A 199 -14.82 -15.79 0.16
C LYS A 199 -13.35 -15.50 0.44
N ILE A 200 -13.05 -14.41 1.14
CA ILE A 200 -11.69 -14.02 1.52
C ILE A 200 -11.27 -14.86 2.74
N LYS A 201 -10.59 -15.98 2.47
CA LYS A 201 -10.24 -17.00 3.48
C LYS A 201 -8.74 -17.05 3.77
N GLU A 202 -7.92 -16.26 3.07
CA GLU A 202 -6.47 -16.31 3.24
C GLU A 202 -6.08 -15.82 4.64
N LYS A 203 -5.22 -16.60 5.29
CA LYS A 203 -4.86 -16.45 6.70
C LYS A 203 -4.17 -15.12 7.05
N ASN A 204 -3.77 -14.33 6.06
CA ASN A 204 -3.05 -13.06 6.25
C ASN A 204 -3.98 -11.85 6.21
N PHE A 205 -5.26 -12.03 5.90
CA PHE A 205 -6.23 -10.95 5.93
C PHE A 205 -6.93 -10.84 7.27
N ILE A 206 -7.24 -9.61 7.66
CA ILE A 206 -7.99 -9.31 8.88
C ILE A 206 -8.93 -8.12 8.63
N TRP A 207 -10.19 -8.28 9.05
CA TRP A 207 -11.18 -7.20 9.06
C TRP A 207 -11.03 -6.41 10.36
N LEU A 208 -10.91 -5.09 10.24
CA LEU A 208 -10.77 -4.17 11.37
C LEU A 208 -11.65 -2.95 11.17
N ASN A 209 -12.27 -2.46 12.25
CA ASN A 209 -12.98 -1.20 12.22
C ASN A 209 -12.01 0.00 12.37
N LEU A 210 -12.49 1.22 12.12
CA LEU A 210 -11.61 2.40 12.13
C LEU A 210 -11.03 2.69 13.53
N SER A 211 -11.81 2.49 14.60
CA SER A 211 -11.32 2.67 15.97
C SER A 211 -10.14 1.75 16.30
N GLN A 212 -10.20 0.50 15.87
CA GLN A 212 -9.10 -0.46 16.01
C GLN A 212 -7.87 -0.02 15.21
N ILE A 213 -8.04 0.39 13.97
CA ILE A 213 -6.94 0.85 13.11
C ILE A 213 -6.27 2.10 13.71
N LYS A 214 -7.05 3.06 14.21
CA LYS A 214 -6.54 4.26 14.91
C LYS A 214 -5.71 3.90 16.14
N LYS A 215 -6.18 2.96 16.96
CA LYS A 215 -5.40 2.47 18.13
C LYS A 215 -4.13 1.73 17.71
N LEU A 216 -4.21 0.87 16.70
CA LEU A 216 -3.04 0.16 16.16
C LEU A 216 -2.00 1.13 15.56
N ASN A 217 -2.44 2.27 15.02
CA ASN A 217 -1.54 3.31 14.51
C ASN A 217 -0.69 3.98 15.61
N LEU A 218 -1.11 3.90 16.87
CA LEU A 218 -0.32 4.36 18.02
C LEU A 218 0.76 3.34 18.43
N VAL A 219 0.72 2.12 17.88
CA VAL A 219 1.74 1.10 18.14
C VAL A 219 2.81 1.17 17.05
N ASN A 220 4.05 1.41 17.48
CA ASN A 220 5.18 1.64 16.59
C ASN A 220 5.38 0.50 15.58
N GLY A 221 5.47 0.89 14.31
CA GLY A 221 5.88 0.00 13.23
C GLY A 221 4.87 -1.09 12.84
N ILE A 222 3.61 -1.02 13.28
CA ILE A 222 2.59 -2.02 12.92
C ILE A 222 1.76 -1.61 11.69
N ILE A 223 1.34 -0.36 11.58
CA ILE A 223 0.55 0.12 10.43
C ILE A 223 1.48 0.60 9.33
N ASN A 224 1.34 0.02 8.12
CA ASN A 224 2.05 0.47 6.93
C ASN A 224 1.57 1.90 6.53
N PRO A 225 2.48 2.81 6.10
CA PRO A 225 2.11 4.17 5.70
C PRO A 225 0.99 4.25 4.66
N PHE A 226 0.92 3.31 3.71
CA PHE A 226 -0.11 3.30 2.67
C PHE A 226 -1.52 3.07 3.21
N VAL A 227 -1.67 2.38 4.35
CA VAL A 227 -2.97 2.29 5.03
C VAL A 227 -3.41 3.67 5.48
N LYS A 228 -2.49 4.47 6.03
CA LYS A 228 -2.77 5.84 6.49
C LYS A 228 -3.12 6.74 5.31
N THR A 229 -2.37 6.65 4.22
CA THR A 229 -2.62 7.43 3.00
C THR A 229 -3.99 7.16 2.39
N ILE A 230 -4.42 5.88 2.35
CA ILE A 230 -5.74 5.53 1.82
C ILE A 230 -6.85 5.98 2.79
N LEU A 231 -6.70 5.68 4.08
CA LEU A 231 -7.72 6.01 5.08
C LEU A 231 -7.79 7.50 5.40
N PHE A 232 -6.77 8.31 5.06
CA PHE A 232 -6.85 9.77 5.12
C PHE A 232 -7.96 10.34 4.23
N MET A 233 -8.39 9.60 3.20
CA MET A 233 -9.56 10.00 2.42
C MET A 233 -10.86 9.96 3.23
N VAL A 234 -10.94 9.08 4.25
CA VAL A 234 -12.12 8.86 5.08
C VAL A 234 -12.07 9.79 6.29
#